data_AF-A0A919SA71-F1
#
_entry.id   AF-A0A919SA71-F1
#
_cell.length_a   1.000
_cell.length_b   1.000
_cell.length_c   1.000
_cell.angle_alpha   90.00
_cell.angle_beta   90.00
_cell.angle_gamma   90.00
#
_symmetry.space_group_name_H-M   'P 1'
#
loop_
_entity.id
_entity.type
_entity.pdbx_description
1 polymer ?
#
loop_
_entity_poly.entity_id
_entity_poly.type
_entity_poly.pdbx_seq_one_letter_code
_entity_poly.pdbx_strand_id
1 'polypeptide(L)'
;MHGGTPHDVAANLTAVMAKVWARWWGHRTADICYHALLTLAHLEGSTLVQLPRLLSDSKWRAERVATVTNALKAWEGNTLGEFWEGFDGLSAGQRAGLTAPLLSRLRLVLAHPMATSLFGVAATTFSFADILDGGVLLARLPKGVIGEDGTRLIGSLLLAGLWQATTARARIPEHDRPDAMVVLDECHNFLHLPIGIDDALAEARGLHTSFVLAHQYLGQLSGDMVEAIDANARNKVYFALAPRDAVDQARHLRPYLDDGDLIRLGGYEVVLRPVAGGRVVPPVTADTEPPRPPVNGRSEVLRQAAHEHTGLSHEDRRKLLGTAATVPASTESQRSVQVPAQPLVGRNTFAVHGEWSNETPHEPSNEQSNEFSNESEDSLENAPYDSPYLQVNGVEEDWWTGTDW
;
A
#
# COMPACT_ATOMS: atom_id res chain seq x y z
N MET A 1 -6.42 10.10 -1.11
CA MET A 1 -4.95 10.12 -0.98
C MET A 1 -4.50 11.58 -1.04
N HIS A 2 -3.25 11.89 -0.72
CA HIS A 2 -2.73 13.26 -0.77
C HIS A 2 -1.72 13.42 -1.90
N GLY A 3 -1.78 14.54 -2.63
CA GLY A 3 -0.67 15.02 -3.46
C GLY A 3 -0.37 14.28 -4.77
N GLY A 4 -1.34 13.60 -5.39
CA GLY A 4 -1.18 12.94 -6.69
C GLY A 4 -2.23 13.35 -7.72
N THR A 5 -1.96 13.10 -9.00
CA THR A 5 -2.93 13.26 -10.10
C THR A 5 -4.06 12.21 -10.01
N PRO A 6 -5.17 12.38 -10.75
CA PRO A 6 -6.21 11.34 -10.88
C PRO A 6 -5.64 9.96 -11.27
N HIS A 7 -4.67 9.94 -12.19
CA HIS A 7 -3.93 8.74 -12.60
C HIS A 7 -3.13 8.13 -11.45
N ASP A 8 -2.38 8.92 -10.69
CA ASP A 8 -1.59 8.42 -9.56
C ASP A 8 -2.48 7.77 -8.51
N VAL A 9 -3.61 8.41 -8.16
CA VAL A 9 -4.52 7.87 -7.15
C VAL A 9 -5.22 6.61 -7.65
N ALA A 10 -5.63 6.56 -8.92
CA ALA A 10 -6.18 5.35 -9.54
C ALA A 10 -5.15 4.21 -9.55
N ALA A 11 -3.94 4.45 -10.07
CA ALA A 11 -2.87 3.46 -10.16
C ALA A 11 -2.46 2.91 -8.78
N ASN A 12 -2.27 3.78 -7.77
CA ASN A 12 -1.90 3.35 -6.42
C ASN A 12 -3.02 2.57 -5.72
N LEU A 13 -4.30 2.99 -5.87
CA LEU A 13 -5.44 2.22 -5.35
C LEU A 13 -5.54 0.84 -6.03
N THR A 14 -5.44 0.78 -7.36
CA THR A 14 -5.43 -0.47 -8.13
C THR A 14 -4.27 -1.38 -7.73
N ALA A 15 -3.06 -0.85 -7.54
CA ALA A 15 -1.89 -1.62 -7.16
C ALA A 15 -1.99 -2.21 -5.74
N VAL A 16 -2.48 -1.45 -4.76
CA VAL A 16 -2.71 -1.99 -3.41
C VAL A 16 -3.82 -3.04 -3.43
N MET A 17 -4.93 -2.81 -4.16
CA MET A 17 -5.99 -3.83 -4.31
C MET A 17 -5.48 -5.09 -5.01
N ALA A 18 -4.62 -4.95 -6.03
CA ALA A 18 -3.99 -6.06 -6.73
C ALA A 18 -3.10 -6.90 -5.80
N LYS A 19 -2.25 -6.28 -4.97
CA LYS A 19 -1.40 -7.03 -4.03
C LYS A 19 -2.19 -7.62 -2.86
N VAL A 20 -3.16 -6.90 -2.29
CA VAL A 20 -4.01 -7.40 -1.18
C VAL A 20 -4.93 -8.55 -1.62
N TRP A 21 -5.39 -8.58 -2.87
CA TRP A 21 -6.30 -9.60 -3.40
C TRP A 21 -5.71 -10.46 -4.53
N ALA A 22 -4.37 -10.56 -4.63
CA ALA A 22 -3.65 -11.18 -5.75
C ALA A 22 -4.21 -12.54 -6.19
N ARG A 23 -4.63 -13.40 -5.24
CA ARG A 23 -5.25 -14.72 -5.50
C ARG A 23 -6.51 -14.67 -6.39
N TRP A 24 -7.18 -13.53 -6.46
CA TRP A 24 -8.43 -13.31 -7.21
C TRP A 24 -8.31 -12.21 -8.25
N TRP A 25 -7.08 -11.78 -8.58
CA TRP A 25 -6.81 -10.63 -9.43
C TRP A 25 -6.21 -11.06 -10.77
N GLY A 26 -6.85 -10.68 -11.88
CA GLY A 26 -6.33 -10.88 -13.23
C GLY A 26 -6.18 -9.56 -13.98
N HIS A 27 -5.51 -9.57 -15.14
CA HIS A 27 -5.26 -8.36 -15.94
C HIS A 27 -6.54 -7.56 -16.24
N ARG A 28 -7.66 -8.23 -16.60
CA ARG A 28 -8.96 -7.58 -16.81
C ARG A 28 -9.55 -6.96 -15.52
N THR A 29 -9.24 -7.51 -14.35
CA THR A 29 -9.65 -6.96 -13.06
C THR A 29 -8.82 -5.71 -12.71
N ALA A 30 -7.52 -5.72 -13.02
CA ALA A 30 -6.65 -4.54 -12.89
C ALA A 30 -7.15 -3.39 -13.75
N ASP A 31 -7.36 -3.65 -15.05
CA ASP A 31 -7.85 -2.71 -16.06
C ASP A 31 -9.21 -2.09 -15.68
N ILE A 32 -10.21 -2.93 -15.37
CA ILE A 32 -11.54 -2.46 -14.94
C ILE A 32 -11.46 -1.68 -13.62
N CYS A 33 -10.59 -2.08 -12.69
CA CYS A 33 -10.41 -1.36 -11.43
C CYS A 33 -9.79 0.02 -11.68
N TYR A 34 -8.74 0.11 -12.49
CA TYR A 34 -8.03 1.33 -12.81
C TYR A 34 -8.94 2.36 -13.48
N HIS A 35 -9.58 2.01 -14.61
CA HIS A 35 -10.44 2.94 -15.33
C HIS A 35 -11.68 3.37 -14.53
N ALA A 36 -12.23 2.48 -13.71
CA ALA A 36 -13.33 2.82 -12.80
C ALA A 36 -12.89 3.74 -11.64
N LEU A 37 -11.68 3.56 -11.10
CA LEU A 37 -11.12 4.44 -10.10
C LEU A 37 -10.71 5.81 -10.69
N LEU A 38 -10.16 5.83 -11.90
CA LEU A 38 -9.84 7.05 -12.65
C LEU A 38 -11.12 7.87 -12.92
N THR A 39 -12.20 7.21 -13.32
CA THR A 39 -13.52 7.87 -13.49
C THR A 39 -14.03 8.48 -12.18
N LEU A 40 -13.85 7.81 -11.04
CA LEU A 40 -14.18 8.40 -9.73
C LEU A 40 -13.17 9.49 -9.30
N ALA A 41 -11.95 9.48 -9.82
CA ALA A 41 -10.92 10.44 -9.51
C ALA A 41 -11.16 11.81 -10.16
N HIS A 42 -11.73 11.84 -11.36
CA HIS A 42 -12.10 13.12 -12.01
C HIS A 42 -13.41 13.74 -11.50
N LEU A 43 -14.13 13.07 -10.57
CA LEU A 43 -15.41 13.54 -10.05
C LEU A 43 -15.25 14.23 -8.68
N GLU A 44 -15.64 15.50 -8.59
CA GLU A 44 -15.68 16.20 -7.30
C GLU A 44 -16.63 15.50 -6.31
N GLY A 45 -16.13 15.25 -5.09
CA GLY A 45 -16.91 14.61 -4.04
C GLY A 45 -17.12 13.09 -4.21
N SER A 46 -16.53 12.46 -5.23
CA SER A 46 -16.58 11.01 -5.39
C SER A 46 -15.75 10.26 -4.35
N THR A 47 -16.15 9.02 -4.07
CA THR A 47 -15.61 8.21 -2.97
C THR A 47 -15.54 6.73 -3.37
N LEU A 48 -14.65 5.95 -2.74
CA LEU A 48 -14.47 4.52 -3.05
C LEU A 48 -15.75 3.70 -2.81
N VAL A 49 -16.64 4.15 -1.91
CA VAL A 49 -17.96 3.55 -1.69
C VAL A 49 -18.86 3.58 -2.93
N GLN A 50 -18.60 4.47 -3.90
CA GLN A 50 -19.34 4.55 -5.16
C GLN A 50 -18.87 3.55 -6.23
N LEU A 51 -17.67 2.96 -6.10
CA LEU A 51 -17.09 2.04 -7.09
C LEU A 51 -17.99 0.81 -7.37
N PRO A 52 -18.62 0.16 -6.36
CA PRO A 52 -19.60 -0.89 -6.61
C PRO A 52 -20.83 -0.44 -7.43
N ARG A 53 -21.23 0.84 -7.33
CA ARG A 53 -22.33 1.40 -8.12
C ARG A 53 -21.87 1.68 -9.55
N LEU A 54 -20.70 2.29 -9.75
CA LEU A 54 -20.14 2.59 -11.08
C LEU A 54 -20.08 1.35 -11.99
N LEU A 55 -19.71 0.21 -11.41
CA LEU A 55 -19.60 -1.06 -12.14
C LEU A 55 -20.95 -1.76 -12.35
N SER A 56 -21.96 -1.53 -11.49
CA SER A 56 -23.25 -2.25 -11.53
C SER A 56 -24.39 -1.49 -12.23
N ASP A 57 -24.48 -0.17 -12.02
CA ASP A 57 -25.59 0.70 -12.46
C ASP A 57 -25.21 1.38 -13.77
N SER A 58 -25.68 0.86 -14.91
CA SER A 58 -25.33 1.37 -16.23
C SER A 58 -25.84 2.78 -16.51
N LYS A 59 -27.00 3.16 -15.97
CA LYS A 59 -27.52 4.52 -16.16
C LYS A 59 -26.66 5.52 -15.38
N TRP A 60 -26.41 5.24 -14.10
CA TRP A 60 -25.58 6.12 -13.28
C TRP A 60 -24.14 6.18 -13.79
N ARG A 61 -23.60 5.07 -14.31
CA ARG A 61 -22.32 5.05 -15.03
C ARG A 61 -22.33 6.01 -16.22
N ALA A 62 -23.28 5.88 -17.15
CA ALA A 62 -23.31 6.72 -18.34
C ALA A 62 -23.36 8.22 -17.99
N GLU A 63 -24.17 8.60 -16.99
CA GLU A 63 -24.21 9.96 -16.43
C GLU A 63 -22.82 10.41 -15.89
N ARG A 64 -22.11 9.55 -15.15
CA ARG A 64 -20.77 9.85 -14.62
C ARG A 64 -19.68 9.93 -15.69
N VAL A 65 -19.63 8.95 -16.60
CA VAL A 65 -18.62 8.85 -17.66
C VAL A 65 -18.71 10.06 -18.57
N ALA A 66 -19.92 10.42 -19.04
CA ALA A 66 -20.12 11.62 -19.85
C ALA A 66 -19.79 12.91 -19.10
N THR A 67 -19.97 12.97 -17.77
CA THR A 67 -19.55 14.13 -16.97
C THR A 67 -18.03 14.27 -16.96
N VAL A 68 -17.29 13.16 -16.88
CA VAL A 68 -15.83 13.15 -16.89
C VAL A 68 -15.28 13.41 -18.29
N THR A 69 -15.65 12.63 -19.31
CA THR A 69 -15.03 12.73 -20.63
C THR A 69 -15.24 14.09 -21.31
N ASN A 70 -16.36 14.76 -21.04
CA ASN A 70 -16.62 16.13 -21.51
C ASN A 70 -15.78 17.21 -20.79
N ALA A 71 -15.19 16.91 -19.64
CA ALA A 71 -14.34 17.82 -18.86
C ALA A 71 -12.83 17.56 -19.06
N LEU A 72 -12.46 16.42 -19.65
CA LEU A 72 -11.08 16.03 -19.91
C LEU A 72 -10.51 16.62 -21.20
N LYS A 73 -9.18 16.59 -21.33
CA LYS A 73 -8.49 16.86 -22.59
C LYS A 73 -8.86 15.76 -23.60
N ALA A 74 -9.01 16.11 -24.87
CA ALA A 74 -9.52 15.22 -25.91
C ALA A 74 -8.86 13.83 -25.95
N TRP A 75 -7.53 13.73 -25.83
CA TRP A 75 -6.83 12.44 -25.76
C TRP A 75 -7.26 11.58 -24.55
N GLU A 76 -7.26 12.16 -23.35
CA GLU A 76 -7.56 11.49 -22.09
C GLU A 76 -9.05 11.10 -22.01
N GLY A 77 -9.93 11.99 -22.48
CA GLY A 77 -11.37 11.76 -22.62
C GLY A 77 -11.70 10.68 -23.65
N ASN A 78 -10.97 10.61 -24.76
CA ASN A 78 -11.11 9.55 -25.77
C ASN A 78 -10.69 8.19 -25.20
N THR A 79 -9.49 8.06 -24.62
CA THR A 79 -9.02 6.77 -24.07
C THR A 79 -9.93 6.24 -22.96
N LEU A 80 -10.41 7.12 -22.07
CA LEU A 80 -11.39 6.72 -21.05
C LEU A 80 -12.77 6.39 -21.66
N GLY A 81 -13.17 7.10 -22.72
CA GLY A 81 -14.39 6.83 -23.48
C GLY A 81 -14.38 5.48 -24.19
N GLU A 82 -13.31 5.16 -24.92
CA GLU A 82 -13.09 3.90 -25.63
C GLU A 82 -13.15 2.70 -24.68
N PHE A 83 -12.52 2.80 -23.50
CA PHE A 83 -12.62 1.77 -22.45
C PHE A 83 -14.09 1.54 -22.04
N TRP A 84 -14.84 2.62 -21.78
CA TRP A 84 -16.23 2.50 -21.32
C TRP A 84 -17.19 2.05 -22.43
N GLU A 85 -16.97 2.46 -23.68
CA GLU A 85 -17.72 1.94 -24.83
C GLU A 85 -17.49 0.44 -24.99
N GLY A 86 -16.24 -0.03 -24.91
CA GLY A 86 -15.90 -1.45 -24.90
C GLY A 86 -16.54 -2.21 -23.74
N PHE A 87 -16.56 -1.64 -22.54
CA PHE A 87 -17.21 -2.22 -21.37
C PHE A 87 -18.75 -2.24 -21.47
N ASP A 88 -19.36 -1.23 -22.06
CA ASP A 88 -20.81 -1.12 -22.24
C ASP A 88 -21.36 -1.90 -23.45
N GLY A 89 -20.54 -2.14 -24.46
CA GLY A 89 -20.81 -3.08 -25.56
C GLY A 89 -20.87 -4.55 -25.17
N LEU A 90 -20.34 -4.93 -24.00
CA LEU A 90 -20.48 -6.29 -23.46
C LEU A 90 -21.94 -6.62 -23.09
N SER A 91 -22.28 -7.91 -23.03
CA SER A 91 -23.54 -8.32 -22.40
C SER A 91 -23.52 -8.09 -20.88
N ALA A 92 -24.70 -7.91 -20.27
CA ALA A 92 -24.83 -7.74 -18.83
C ALA A 92 -24.23 -8.92 -18.03
N GLY A 93 -24.33 -10.15 -18.57
CA GLY A 93 -23.71 -11.35 -17.97
C GLY A 93 -22.18 -11.31 -18.02
N GLN A 94 -21.59 -10.86 -19.14
CA GLN A 94 -20.13 -10.68 -19.25
C GLN A 94 -19.62 -9.59 -18.30
N ARG A 95 -20.30 -8.42 -18.22
CA ARG A 95 -19.97 -7.37 -17.23
C ARG A 95 -20.02 -7.90 -15.80
N ALA A 96 -21.08 -8.63 -15.44
CA ALA A 96 -21.24 -9.21 -14.12
C ALA A 96 -20.11 -10.20 -13.79
N GLY A 97 -19.75 -11.09 -14.75
CA GLY A 97 -18.64 -12.03 -14.59
C GLY A 97 -17.28 -11.37 -14.40
N LEU A 98 -16.95 -10.35 -15.21
CA LEU A 98 -15.67 -9.64 -15.12
C LEU A 98 -15.53 -8.78 -13.86
N THR A 99 -16.64 -8.20 -13.37
CA THR A 99 -16.64 -7.34 -12.17
C THR A 99 -16.79 -8.13 -10.86
N ALA A 100 -17.34 -9.34 -10.88
CA ALA A 100 -17.62 -10.13 -9.69
C ALA A 100 -16.45 -10.31 -8.70
N PRO A 101 -15.19 -10.58 -9.13
CA PRO A 101 -14.07 -10.72 -8.19
C PRO A 101 -13.85 -9.46 -7.36
N LEU A 102 -13.67 -8.32 -8.03
CA LEU A 102 -13.50 -6.99 -7.43
C LEU A 102 -14.69 -6.60 -6.55
N LEU A 103 -15.92 -6.77 -7.05
CA LEU A 103 -17.14 -6.45 -6.32
C LEU A 103 -17.34 -7.32 -5.08
N SER A 104 -16.94 -8.60 -5.11
CA SER A 104 -17.03 -9.49 -3.94
C SER A 104 -16.16 -8.99 -2.79
N ARG A 105 -14.90 -8.62 -3.09
CA ARG A 105 -13.94 -8.14 -2.09
C ARG A 105 -14.28 -6.75 -1.56
N LEU A 106 -14.63 -5.82 -2.45
CA LEU A 106 -15.11 -4.49 -2.05
C LEU A 106 -16.34 -4.58 -1.14
N ARG A 107 -17.31 -5.46 -1.43
CA ARG A 107 -18.49 -5.65 -0.57
C ARG A 107 -18.14 -6.19 0.81
N LEU A 108 -17.19 -7.12 0.91
CA LEU A 108 -16.72 -7.62 2.21
C LEU A 108 -16.08 -6.52 3.07
N VAL A 109 -15.25 -5.66 2.48
CA VAL A 109 -14.65 -4.53 3.20
C VAL A 109 -15.70 -3.46 3.55
N LEU A 110 -16.50 -3.03 2.57
CA LEU A 110 -17.44 -1.91 2.72
C LEU A 110 -18.69 -2.26 3.55
N ALA A 111 -18.92 -3.54 3.86
CA ALA A 111 -19.95 -3.96 4.82
C ALA A 111 -19.63 -3.56 6.27
N HIS A 112 -18.35 -3.35 6.63
CA HIS A 112 -18.00 -2.96 7.99
C HIS A 112 -18.10 -1.43 8.19
N PRO A 113 -18.91 -0.90 9.13
CA PRO A 113 -19.22 0.53 9.23
C PRO A 113 -18.01 1.47 9.37
N MET A 114 -16.92 1.02 9.99
CA MET A 114 -15.67 1.81 10.05
C MET A 114 -15.05 2.00 8.66
N ALA A 115 -15.05 0.96 7.82
CA ALA A 115 -14.51 1.02 6.46
C ALA A 115 -15.42 1.87 5.56
N THR A 116 -16.75 1.71 5.66
CA THR A 116 -17.72 2.57 4.97
C THR A 116 -17.55 4.04 5.38
N SER A 117 -17.30 4.32 6.67
CA SER A 117 -17.07 5.68 7.19
C SER A 117 -15.72 6.27 6.75
N LEU A 118 -14.66 5.45 6.65
CA LEU A 118 -13.34 5.88 6.20
C LEU A 118 -13.31 6.16 4.70
N PHE A 119 -13.92 5.28 3.91
CA PHE A 119 -13.87 5.32 2.44
C PHE A 119 -15.03 6.09 1.79
N GLY A 120 -16.06 6.45 2.55
CA GLY A 120 -17.26 7.17 2.08
C GLY A 120 -17.29 8.67 2.38
N VAL A 121 -16.24 9.22 3.00
CA VAL A 121 -16.14 10.66 3.31
C VAL A 121 -15.18 11.33 2.32
N ALA A 122 -15.70 12.27 1.52
CA ALA A 122 -14.94 13.02 0.51
C ALA A 122 -14.07 14.18 1.09
N ALA A 123 -13.74 14.12 2.37
CA ALA A 123 -12.93 15.10 3.10
C ALA A 123 -11.86 14.39 3.94
N THR A 124 -10.75 15.07 4.19
CA THR A 124 -9.67 14.58 5.08
C THR A 124 -9.36 15.63 6.14
N THR A 125 -8.99 15.19 7.34
CA THR A 125 -8.78 16.07 8.50
C THR A 125 -7.33 16.17 8.94
N PHE A 126 -6.43 15.46 8.26
CA PHE A 126 -4.99 15.46 8.50
C PHE A 126 -4.23 15.27 7.18
N SER A 127 -2.98 15.72 7.11
CA SER A 127 -2.01 15.33 6.07
C SER A 127 -1.09 14.22 6.57
N PHE A 128 -0.60 13.38 5.66
CA PHE A 128 0.52 12.48 5.96
C PHE A 128 1.86 13.24 6.05
N ALA A 129 1.99 14.42 5.43
CA ALA A 129 3.17 15.28 5.59
C ALA A 129 3.26 15.78 7.04
N ASP A 130 2.20 16.42 7.55
CA ASP A 130 2.12 16.92 8.93
C ASP A 130 2.37 15.81 9.98
N ILE A 131 2.05 14.55 9.66
CA ILE A 131 2.33 13.37 10.50
C ILE A 131 3.81 13.01 10.50
N LEU A 132 4.49 13.04 9.36
CA LEU A 132 5.93 12.74 9.26
C LEU A 132 6.79 13.91 9.76
N ASP A 133 6.32 15.15 9.57
CA ASP A 133 7.04 16.38 9.90
C ASP A 133 6.70 16.89 11.32
N GLY A 134 6.47 15.97 12.27
CA GLY A 134 6.35 16.24 13.71
C GLY A 134 5.02 15.83 14.38
N GLY A 135 4.03 15.37 13.61
CA GLY A 135 2.76 14.85 14.13
C GLY A 135 2.83 13.41 14.67
N VAL A 136 1.68 12.85 15.03
CA VAL A 136 1.56 11.47 15.53
C VAL A 136 0.29 10.81 14.99
N LEU A 137 0.43 9.63 14.37
CA LEU A 137 -0.68 8.80 13.90
C LEU A 137 -0.76 7.49 14.68
N LEU A 138 -1.92 7.18 15.27
CA LEU A 138 -2.19 5.92 15.97
C LEU A 138 -3.30 5.12 15.24
N ALA A 139 -2.90 4.31 14.27
CA ALA A 139 -3.81 3.52 13.42
C ALA A 139 -4.19 2.17 14.05
N ARG A 140 -5.24 2.14 14.88
CA ARG A 140 -5.73 0.88 15.49
C ARG A 140 -6.63 0.11 14.52
N LEU A 141 -6.14 -1.01 13.97
CA LEU A 141 -6.86 -1.86 13.01
C LEU A 141 -7.18 -3.27 13.59
N PRO A 142 -8.23 -3.44 14.41
CA PRO A 142 -8.56 -4.72 15.02
C PRO A 142 -9.09 -5.75 13.99
N LYS A 143 -8.24 -6.70 13.60
CA LYS A 143 -8.52 -7.75 12.61
C LYS A 143 -9.81 -8.54 12.86
N GLY A 144 -10.09 -8.86 14.14
CA GLY A 144 -11.32 -9.56 14.55
C GLY A 144 -12.62 -8.74 14.52
N VAL A 145 -12.55 -7.43 14.23
CA VAL A 145 -13.72 -6.55 14.12
C VAL A 145 -13.90 -6.05 12.69
N ILE A 146 -12.82 -5.59 12.05
CA ILE A 146 -12.83 -5.10 10.66
C ILE A 146 -12.90 -6.25 9.64
N GLY A 147 -12.46 -7.46 10.03
CA GLY A 147 -12.22 -8.57 9.12
C GLY A 147 -10.85 -8.47 8.44
N GLU A 148 -10.38 -9.59 7.88
CA GLU A 148 -9.03 -9.68 7.32
C GLU A 148 -8.83 -8.82 6.06
N ASP A 149 -9.67 -9.00 5.03
CA ASP A 149 -9.58 -8.21 3.78
C ASP A 149 -9.63 -6.70 4.05
N GLY A 150 -10.47 -6.27 5.00
CA GLY A 150 -10.60 -4.86 5.37
C GLY A 150 -9.40 -4.34 6.16
N THR A 151 -8.83 -5.16 7.05
CA THR A 151 -7.63 -4.81 7.82
C THR A 151 -6.41 -4.68 6.91
N ARG A 152 -6.19 -5.66 6.02
CA ARG A 152 -5.12 -5.62 5.03
C ARG A 152 -5.25 -4.42 4.10
N LEU A 153 -6.44 -4.18 3.54
CA LEU A 153 -6.66 -3.04 2.64
C LEU A 153 -6.46 -1.69 3.33
N ILE A 154 -7.08 -1.46 4.50
CA ILE A 154 -6.95 -0.18 5.21
C ILE A 154 -5.50 0.08 5.62
N GLY A 155 -4.80 -0.90 6.21
CA GLY A 155 -3.42 -0.72 6.64
C GLY A 155 -2.45 -0.54 5.47
N SER A 156 -2.61 -1.29 4.38
CA SER A 156 -1.77 -1.13 3.18
C SER A 156 -2.02 0.21 2.47
N LEU A 157 -3.24 0.75 2.50
CA LEU A 157 -3.54 2.09 1.97
C LEU A 157 -3.01 3.22 2.87
N LEU A 158 -3.03 3.05 4.20
CA LEU A 158 -2.36 3.98 5.12
C LEU A 158 -0.84 3.98 4.90
N LEU A 159 -0.24 2.79 4.74
CA LEU A 159 1.19 2.64 4.48
C LEU A 159 1.59 3.22 3.12
N ALA A 160 0.80 3.00 2.06
CA ALA A 160 1.03 3.61 0.75
C ALA A 160 0.92 5.15 0.80
N GLY A 161 -0.01 5.71 1.59
CA GLY A 161 -0.13 7.15 1.79
C GLY A 161 1.03 7.75 2.60
N LEU A 162 1.51 7.06 3.62
CA LEU A 162 2.74 7.42 4.35
C LEU A 162 3.98 7.30 3.46
N TRP A 163 4.01 6.34 2.53
CA TRP A 163 5.08 6.22 1.55
C TRP A 163 5.09 7.36 0.54
N GLN A 164 3.94 7.70 -0.07
CA GLN A 164 3.78 8.86 -0.94
C GLN A 164 4.23 10.17 -0.25
N ALA A 165 3.89 10.34 1.03
CA ALA A 165 4.36 11.48 1.81
C ALA A 165 5.87 11.42 2.13
N THR A 166 6.44 10.22 2.31
CA THR A 166 7.87 10.00 2.53
C THR A 166 8.70 10.36 1.30
N THR A 167 8.34 9.88 0.11
CA THR A 167 9.05 10.24 -1.14
C THR A 167 8.93 11.73 -1.46
N ALA A 168 7.78 12.35 -1.15
CA ALA A 168 7.60 13.80 -1.27
C ALA A 168 8.57 14.63 -0.38
N ARG A 169 9.23 14.05 0.63
CA ARG A 169 10.25 14.73 1.47
C ARG A 169 11.56 15.00 0.71
N ALA A 170 11.77 14.40 -0.46
CA ALA A 170 12.92 14.67 -1.33
C ALA A 170 13.06 16.17 -1.68
N ARG A 171 11.94 16.92 -1.74
CA ARG A 171 11.90 18.37 -1.99
C ARG A 171 12.40 19.24 -0.83
N ILE A 172 12.51 18.68 0.37
CA ILE A 172 13.02 19.36 1.57
C ILE A 172 14.55 19.18 1.59
N PRO A 173 15.38 20.19 1.90
CA PRO A 173 16.82 20.02 2.08
C PRO A 173 17.13 19.00 3.18
N GLU A 174 18.15 18.16 3.00
CA GLU A 174 18.42 17.04 3.92
C GLU A 174 18.62 17.47 5.38
N HIS A 175 19.27 18.61 5.61
CA HIS A 175 19.48 19.18 6.95
C HIS A 175 18.21 19.78 7.60
N ASP A 176 17.16 20.02 6.82
CA ASP A 176 15.87 20.54 7.29
C ASP A 176 14.80 19.43 7.44
N ARG A 177 15.10 18.17 7.06
CA ARG A 177 14.16 17.04 7.16
C ARG A 177 14.05 16.57 8.63
N PRO A 178 12.85 16.59 9.25
CA PRO A 178 12.66 15.97 10.57
C PRO A 178 12.83 14.45 10.52
N ASP A 179 13.34 13.83 11.59
CA ASP A 179 13.35 12.37 11.70
C ASP A 179 11.93 11.83 11.95
N ALA A 180 11.48 10.89 11.13
CA ALA A 180 10.18 10.24 11.21
C ALA A 180 10.32 8.73 11.48
N MET A 181 9.30 8.12 12.08
CA MET A 181 9.26 6.67 12.34
C MET A 181 7.87 6.08 12.06
N VAL A 182 7.85 5.02 11.25
CA VAL A 182 6.66 4.21 10.97
C VAL A 182 6.85 2.85 11.65
N VAL A 183 6.03 2.58 12.66
CA VAL A 183 6.02 1.31 13.40
C VAL A 183 4.87 0.44 12.88
N LEU A 184 5.20 -0.74 12.34
CA LEU A 184 4.24 -1.73 11.86
C LEU A 184 4.28 -2.98 12.73
N ASP A 185 3.32 -3.04 13.65
CA ASP A 185 2.94 -4.29 14.31
C ASP A 185 2.30 -5.26 13.29
N GLU A 186 2.57 -6.55 13.44
CA GLU A 186 2.15 -7.62 12.51
C GLU A 186 2.32 -7.26 11.01
N CYS A 187 3.51 -6.78 10.65
CA CYS A 187 3.82 -6.07 9.40
C CYS A 187 3.40 -6.81 8.13
N HIS A 188 3.41 -8.15 8.15
CA HIS A 188 2.96 -9.04 7.07
C HIS A 188 1.51 -8.78 6.61
N ASN A 189 0.67 -8.13 7.43
CA ASN A 189 -0.70 -7.75 7.03
C ASN A 189 -0.74 -6.46 6.17
N PHE A 190 0.31 -5.64 6.17
CA PHE A 190 0.27 -4.25 5.68
C PHE A 190 1.28 -3.93 4.59
N LEU A 191 2.32 -4.76 4.40
CA LEU A 191 3.39 -4.55 3.42
C LEU A 191 2.98 -4.77 1.94
N HIS A 192 1.69 -4.66 1.61
CA HIS A 192 1.16 -4.75 0.24
C HIS A 192 1.31 -3.40 -0.52
N LEU A 193 2.48 -2.77 -0.41
CA LEU A 193 2.83 -1.49 -1.05
C LEU A 193 2.86 -1.61 -2.59
N PRO A 194 2.55 -0.55 -3.37
CA PRO A 194 2.66 -0.59 -4.84
C PRO A 194 4.09 -0.91 -5.33
N ILE A 195 5.09 -0.18 -4.82
CA ILE A 195 6.52 -0.40 -5.10
C ILE A 195 7.06 -1.67 -4.40
N GLY A 196 8.35 -1.98 -4.59
CA GLY A 196 9.07 -2.97 -3.80
C GLY A 196 9.13 -2.60 -2.31
N ILE A 197 9.19 -3.61 -1.44
CA ILE A 197 9.46 -3.42 0.00
C ILE A 197 10.97 -3.17 0.23
N ASP A 198 11.79 -3.80 -0.60
CA ASP A 198 13.21 -3.55 -0.81
C ASP A 198 13.47 -2.09 -1.20
N ASP A 199 12.83 -1.60 -2.27
CA ASP A 199 12.89 -0.19 -2.69
C ASP A 199 12.51 0.74 -1.53
N ALA A 200 11.35 0.48 -0.91
CA ALA A 200 10.83 1.29 0.18
C ALA A 200 11.80 1.39 1.36
N LEU A 201 12.35 0.27 1.82
CA LEU A 201 13.27 0.23 2.96
C LEU A 201 14.64 0.80 2.63
N ALA A 202 15.10 0.73 1.38
CA ALA A 202 16.35 1.33 0.92
C ALA A 202 16.24 2.86 0.82
N GLU A 203 15.22 3.38 0.15
CA GLU A 203 15.03 4.82 -0.10
C GLU A 203 14.67 5.59 1.18
N ALA A 204 13.87 5.01 2.09
CA ALA A 204 13.37 5.67 3.31
C ALA A 204 14.47 6.35 4.12
N ARG A 205 15.66 5.74 4.16
CA ARG A 205 16.85 6.23 4.86
C ARG A 205 17.27 7.63 4.42
N GLY A 206 17.28 7.91 3.11
CA GLY A 206 17.64 9.24 2.59
C GLY A 206 16.55 10.29 2.82
N LEU A 207 15.33 9.84 3.08
CA LEU A 207 14.13 10.65 3.28
C LEU A 207 13.84 10.90 4.77
N HIS A 208 14.77 10.56 5.66
CA HIS A 208 14.65 10.65 7.13
C HIS A 208 13.41 9.92 7.69
N THR A 209 12.97 8.85 7.03
CA THR A 209 11.91 7.96 7.54
C THR A 209 12.54 6.63 7.96
N SER A 210 12.31 6.24 9.21
CA SER A 210 12.69 4.93 9.75
C SER A 210 11.49 3.98 9.79
N PHE A 211 11.72 2.70 9.52
CA PHE A 211 10.71 1.65 9.63
C PHE A 211 11.06 0.67 10.74
N VAL A 212 10.10 0.39 11.63
CA VAL A 212 10.18 -0.68 12.63
C VAL A 212 9.13 -1.71 12.27
N LEU A 213 9.58 -2.91 11.90
CA LEU A 213 8.73 -4.00 11.41
C LEU A 213 8.72 -5.14 12.43
N ALA A 214 7.55 -5.50 12.95
CA ALA A 214 7.38 -6.64 13.84
C ALA A 214 6.56 -7.76 13.16
N HIS A 215 6.99 -9.00 13.36
CA HIS A 215 6.30 -10.22 12.90
C HIS A 215 6.60 -11.37 13.86
N GLN A 216 5.76 -12.40 13.89
CA GLN A 216 5.91 -13.52 14.82
C GLN A 216 6.89 -14.59 14.31
N TYR A 217 6.88 -14.87 13.00
CA TYR A 217 7.75 -15.86 12.36
C TYR A 217 7.91 -15.53 10.86
N LEU A 218 9.07 -15.88 10.29
CA LEU A 218 9.45 -15.61 8.90
C LEU A 218 8.46 -16.24 7.91
N GLY A 219 7.86 -17.38 8.25
CA GLY A 219 6.82 -18.04 7.46
C GLY A 219 5.51 -17.27 7.30
N GLN A 220 5.37 -16.06 7.86
CA GLN A 220 4.27 -15.13 7.57
C GLN A 220 4.53 -14.23 6.35
N LEU A 221 5.79 -14.12 5.91
CA LEU A 221 6.27 -13.24 4.84
C LEU A 221 6.43 -14.02 3.51
N SER A 222 6.42 -13.31 2.37
CA SER A 222 6.92 -13.90 1.10
C SER A 222 8.44 -14.02 1.11
N GLY A 223 9.03 -14.82 0.21
CA GLY A 223 10.49 -14.92 0.07
C GLY A 223 11.13 -13.56 -0.17
N ASP A 224 10.62 -12.83 -1.17
CA ASP A 224 10.99 -11.45 -1.49
C ASP A 224 10.85 -10.48 -0.29
N MET A 225 9.82 -10.62 0.56
CA MET A 225 9.73 -9.85 1.81
C MET A 225 10.80 -10.23 2.84
N VAL A 226 11.14 -11.53 2.99
CA VAL A 226 12.22 -11.97 3.87
C VAL A 226 13.56 -11.43 3.38
N GLU A 227 13.87 -11.55 2.08
CA GLU A 227 15.12 -11.07 1.48
C GLU A 227 15.27 -9.54 1.60
N ALA A 228 14.20 -8.80 1.27
CA ALA A 228 14.17 -7.34 1.39
C ALA A 228 14.37 -6.84 2.82
N ILE A 229 13.69 -7.46 3.80
CA ILE A 229 13.86 -7.16 5.22
C ILE A 229 15.25 -7.59 5.70
N ASP A 230 15.79 -8.71 5.20
CA ASP A 230 17.09 -9.19 5.67
C ASP A 230 18.21 -8.23 5.25
N ALA A 231 18.20 -7.80 3.98
CA ALA A 231 19.17 -6.86 3.42
C ALA A 231 19.06 -5.43 4.01
N ASN A 232 17.84 -4.90 4.17
CA ASN A 232 17.63 -3.49 4.50
C ASN A 232 17.39 -3.23 6.00
N ALA A 233 16.70 -4.10 6.73
CA ALA A 233 16.52 -3.97 8.18
C ALA A 233 17.78 -4.45 8.91
N ARG A 234 18.83 -3.61 8.89
CA ARG A 234 20.18 -3.97 9.38
C ARG A 234 20.27 -4.13 10.89
N ASN A 235 19.52 -3.30 11.63
CA ASN A 235 19.29 -3.47 13.06
C ASN A 235 18.22 -4.57 13.23
N LYS A 236 18.52 -5.61 13.99
CA LYS A 236 17.57 -6.71 14.25
C LYS A 236 17.43 -6.93 15.76
N VAL A 237 16.21 -7.24 16.20
CA VAL A 237 15.85 -7.53 17.60
C VAL A 237 15.17 -8.89 17.61
N TYR A 238 15.80 -9.87 18.25
CA TYR A 238 15.31 -11.23 18.33
C TYR A 238 14.77 -11.51 19.73
N PHE A 239 13.49 -11.80 19.82
CA PHE A 239 12.90 -12.52 20.95
C PHE A 239 13.07 -14.04 20.73
N ALA A 240 12.59 -14.87 21.65
CA ALA A 240 12.59 -16.33 21.49
C ALA A 240 12.00 -16.78 20.14
N LEU A 241 12.78 -17.51 19.34
CA LEU A 241 12.41 -17.94 18.00
C LEU A 241 11.99 -19.41 17.93
N ALA A 242 11.09 -19.73 17.00
CA ALA A 242 10.82 -21.11 16.63
C ALA A 242 12.07 -21.75 15.97
N PRO A 243 12.34 -23.06 16.13
CA PRO A 243 13.62 -23.66 15.71
C PRO A 243 13.99 -23.47 14.24
N ARG A 244 13.01 -23.45 13.32
CA ARG A 244 13.24 -23.18 11.89
C ARG A 244 13.82 -21.77 11.66
N ASP A 245 13.25 -20.79 12.33
CA ASP A 245 13.60 -19.38 12.16
C ASP A 245 14.89 -19.04 12.92
N ALA A 246 15.16 -19.75 14.02
CA ALA A 246 16.43 -19.69 14.73
C ALA A 246 17.60 -20.16 13.86
N VAL A 247 17.49 -21.31 13.20
CA VAL A 247 18.50 -21.82 12.25
C VAL A 247 18.72 -20.86 11.08
N ASP A 248 17.63 -20.27 10.56
CA ASP A 248 17.71 -19.24 9.52
C ASP A 248 18.52 -18.01 10.00
N GLN A 249 18.16 -17.45 11.15
CA GLN A 249 18.66 -16.16 11.63
C GLN A 249 20.01 -16.22 12.36
N ALA A 250 20.42 -17.38 12.90
CA ALA A 250 21.72 -17.55 13.55
C ALA A 250 22.90 -17.18 12.63
N ARG A 251 22.73 -17.27 11.30
CA ARG A 251 23.73 -16.81 10.30
C ARG A 251 24.16 -15.34 10.50
N HIS A 252 23.32 -14.52 11.10
CA HIS A 252 23.56 -13.09 11.33
C HIS A 252 24.32 -12.79 12.62
N LEU A 253 24.46 -13.79 13.50
CA LEU A 253 24.98 -13.68 14.86
C LEU A 253 26.23 -14.54 15.08
N ARG A 254 26.40 -15.61 14.31
CA ARG A 254 27.64 -16.42 14.30
C ARG A 254 28.86 -15.52 13.99
N PRO A 255 30.01 -15.74 14.64
CA PRO A 255 30.32 -16.86 15.54
C PRO A 255 29.95 -16.62 17.01
N TYR A 256 29.23 -15.53 17.35
CA TYR A 256 29.01 -15.13 18.76
C TYR A 256 27.88 -15.88 19.47
N LEU A 257 26.83 -16.26 18.74
CA LEU A 257 25.63 -16.96 19.24
C LEU A 257 25.16 -18.00 18.22
N ASP A 258 24.47 -19.03 18.70
CA ASP A 258 23.87 -20.08 17.86
C ASP A 258 22.33 -20.04 17.80
N ASP A 259 21.76 -20.93 17.00
CA ASP A 259 20.31 -21.12 16.86
C ASP A 259 19.66 -21.68 18.14
N GLY A 260 20.41 -22.45 18.93
CA GLY A 260 19.99 -22.86 20.26
C GLY A 260 19.82 -21.67 21.22
N ASP A 261 20.69 -20.66 21.16
CA ASP A 261 20.58 -19.46 22.01
C ASP A 261 19.28 -18.70 21.71
N LEU A 262 18.95 -18.55 20.42
CA LEU A 262 17.70 -17.91 19.98
C LEU A 262 16.44 -18.69 20.37
N ILE A 263 16.52 -20.02 20.50
CA ILE A 263 15.42 -20.87 20.98
C ILE A 263 15.30 -20.81 22.51
N ARG A 264 16.41 -20.60 23.23
CA ARG A 264 16.49 -20.66 24.70
C ARG A 264 16.07 -19.36 25.42
N LEU A 265 15.94 -18.24 24.71
CA LEU A 265 15.58 -16.94 25.29
C LEU A 265 14.30 -17.02 26.14
N GLY A 266 14.40 -16.48 27.36
CA GLY A 266 13.28 -16.33 28.28
C GLY A 266 12.25 -15.30 27.83
N GLY A 267 11.11 -15.29 28.51
CA GLY A 267 10.12 -14.23 28.33
C GLY A 267 10.72 -12.87 28.70
N TYR A 268 10.61 -11.89 27.80
CA TYR A 268 11.19 -10.54 27.89
C TYR A 268 12.71 -10.44 27.63
N GLU A 269 13.43 -11.54 27.44
CA GLU A 269 14.83 -11.54 27.01
C GLU A 269 14.93 -11.31 25.48
N VAL A 270 15.96 -10.59 25.03
CA VAL A 270 16.24 -10.38 23.60
C VAL A 270 17.73 -10.47 23.25
N VAL A 271 18.01 -10.88 22.02
CA VAL A 271 19.30 -10.65 21.34
C VAL A 271 19.17 -9.47 20.38
N LEU A 272 20.04 -8.47 20.55
CA LEU A 272 20.15 -7.32 19.67
C LEU A 272 21.33 -7.52 18.71
N ARG A 273 21.10 -7.22 17.42
CA ARG A 273 22.15 -7.09 16.39
C ARG A 273 22.20 -5.63 15.92
N PRO A 274 23.04 -4.77 16.52
CA PRO A 274 23.08 -3.35 16.20
C PRO A 274 24.00 -3.02 15.03
N VAL A 275 23.73 -1.90 14.36
CA VAL A 275 24.67 -1.18 13.50
C VAL A 275 25.00 0.17 14.13
N ALA A 276 26.26 0.34 14.54
CA ALA A 276 26.78 1.56 15.13
C ALA A 276 27.96 2.10 14.29
N GLY A 277 28.03 3.42 14.08
CA GLY A 277 29.07 4.03 13.24
C GLY A 277 29.13 3.48 11.81
N GLY A 278 27.99 3.01 11.27
CA GLY A 278 27.89 2.38 9.95
C GLY A 278 28.39 0.93 9.88
N ARG A 279 28.83 0.32 10.98
CA ARG A 279 29.33 -1.06 11.06
C ARG A 279 28.41 -1.93 11.90
N VAL A 280 28.26 -3.20 11.53
CA VAL A 280 27.68 -4.21 12.43
C VAL A 280 28.63 -4.37 13.61
N VAL A 281 28.12 -4.29 14.83
CA VAL A 281 28.88 -4.58 16.06
C VAL A 281 28.53 -5.98 16.57
N PRO A 282 29.34 -6.59 17.47
CA PRO A 282 28.99 -7.86 18.08
C PRO A 282 27.58 -7.80 18.71
N PRO A 283 26.80 -8.89 18.64
CA PRO A 283 25.46 -8.90 19.21
C PRO A 283 25.53 -8.80 20.74
N VAL A 284 24.46 -8.27 21.34
CA VAL A 284 24.33 -8.13 22.80
C VAL A 284 22.98 -8.67 23.26
N THR A 285 22.95 -9.33 24.41
CA THR A 285 21.71 -9.69 25.09
C THR A 285 21.20 -8.54 25.93
N ALA A 286 19.88 -8.45 26.12
CA ALA A 286 19.25 -7.47 27.00
C ALA A 286 17.90 -7.98 27.51
N ASP A 287 17.47 -7.47 28.67
CA ASP A 287 16.10 -7.63 29.16
C ASP A 287 15.25 -6.43 28.70
N THR A 288 14.00 -6.67 28.33
CA THR A 288 13.06 -5.61 27.95
C THR A 288 12.34 -5.03 29.17
N GLU A 289 12.20 -3.69 29.24
CA GLU A 289 11.44 -3.05 30.31
C GLU A 289 9.95 -3.45 30.27
N PRO A 290 9.32 -3.76 31.42
CA PRO A 290 7.89 -4.02 31.45
C PRO A 290 7.09 -2.75 31.08
N PRO A 291 5.93 -2.90 30.42
CA PRO A 291 5.13 -1.75 29.99
C PRO A 291 4.72 -0.88 31.18
N ARG A 292 4.93 0.44 31.06
CA ARG A 292 4.62 1.40 32.13
C ARG A 292 3.13 1.31 32.53
N PRO A 293 2.79 1.38 33.83
CA PRO A 293 1.42 1.23 34.29
C PRO A 293 0.42 2.14 33.56
N PRO A 294 -0.78 1.64 33.21
CA PRO A 294 -1.75 2.39 32.43
C PRO A 294 -2.26 3.61 33.21
N VAL A 295 -2.13 4.80 32.63
CA VAL A 295 -2.70 6.02 33.20
C VAL A 295 -4.21 6.02 32.95
N ASN A 296 -4.98 5.74 33.99
CA ASN A 296 -6.44 5.72 33.96
C ASN A 296 -7.01 7.01 33.34
N GLY A 297 -8.04 6.88 32.50
CA GLY A 297 -8.66 8.00 31.77
C GLY A 297 -7.83 8.58 30.60
N ARG A 298 -6.50 8.46 30.59
CA ARG A 298 -5.63 9.11 29.57
C ARG A 298 -6.00 8.73 28.13
N SER A 299 -6.41 7.49 27.88
CA SER A 299 -6.81 7.08 26.52
C SER A 299 -8.11 7.77 26.04
N GLU A 300 -8.98 8.20 26.95
CA GLU A 300 -10.20 8.94 26.61
C GLU A 300 -9.92 10.42 26.43
N VAL A 301 -9.09 11.02 27.30
CA VAL A 301 -8.60 12.40 27.13
C VAL A 301 -7.89 12.57 25.77
N LEU A 302 -7.09 11.58 25.35
CA LEU A 302 -6.45 11.60 24.03
C LEU A 302 -7.44 11.46 22.86
N ARG A 303 -8.51 10.67 23.01
CA ARG A 303 -9.59 10.57 21.99
C ARG A 303 -10.37 11.87 21.89
N GLN A 304 -10.73 12.47 23.03
CA GLN A 304 -11.44 13.74 23.10
C GLN A 304 -10.60 14.86 22.48
N ALA A 305 -9.34 15.02 22.88
CA ALA A 305 -8.44 16.01 22.30
C ALA A 305 -8.27 15.82 20.78
N ALA A 306 -8.08 14.57 20.31
CA ALA A 306 -7.99 14.29 18.88
C ALA A 306 -9.30 14.59 18.11
N HIS A 307 -10.47 14.43 18.75
CA HIS A 307 -11.76 14.82 18.18
C HIS A 307 -11.90 16.34 18.11
N GLU A 308 -11.51 17.05 19.16
CA GLU A 308 -11.58 18.52 19.28
C GLU A 308 -10.58 19.26 18.39
N HIS A 309 -9.42 18.67 18.06
CA HIS A 309 -8.36 19.32 17.29
C HIS A 309 -8.28 18.87 15.81
N THR A 310 -8.53 17.58 15.53
CA THR A 310 -8.28 16.97 14.20
C THR A 310 -9.43 16.07 13.72
N GLY A 311 -10.58 16.11 14.38
CA GLY A 311 -11.71 15.22 14.11
C GLY A 311 -12.92 15.94 13.53
N LEU A 312 -13.41 15.46 12.38
CA LEU A 312 -14.76 15.79 11.94
C LEU A 312 -15.79 15.40 13.01
N SER A 313 -16.71 16.31 13.32
CA SER A 313 -17.82 16.06 14.24
C SER A 313 -18.69 14.90 13.74
N HIS A 314 -19.44 14.27 14.65
CA HIS A 314 -20.40 13.23 14.27
C HIS A 314 -21.51 13.74 13.32
N GLU A 315 -21.84 15.02 13.37
CA GLU A 315 -22.82 15.64 12.46
C GLU A 315 -22.22 15.87 11.07
N ASP A 316 -21.05 16.51 10.98
CA ASP A 316 -20.38 16.79 9.71
C ASP A 316 -20.00 15.50 8.97
N ARG A 317 -19.53 14.48 9.70
CA ARG A 317 -19.25 13.16 9.12
C ARG A 317 -20.51 12.52 8.55
N ARG A 318 -21.66 12.61 9.24
CA ARG A 318 -22.95 12.11 8.73
C ARG A 318 -23.44 12.91 7.52
N LYS A 319 -23.28 14.22 7.54
CA LYS A 319 -23.62 15.14 6.44
C LYS A 319 -22.82 14.81 5.18
N LEU A 320 -21.50 14.68 5.30
CA LEU A 320 -20.59 14.31 4.21
C LEU A 320 -20.88 12.91 3.65
N LEU A 321 -21.16 11.91 4.50
CA LEU A 321 -21.60 10.57 4.07
C LEU A 321 -22.92 10.62 3.29
N GLY A 322 -23.89 11.43 3.76
CA GLY A 322 -25.15 11.66 3.06
C GLY A 322 -24.95 12.30 1.68
N THR A 323 -24.14 13.36 1.60
CA THR A 323 -23.77 14.00 0.33
C THR A 323 -23.10 13.01 -0.63
N ALA A 324 -22.10 12.25 -0.17
CA ALA A 324 -21.40 11.25 -0.98
C ALA A 324 -22.32 10.13 -1.52
N ALA A 325 -23.39 9.79 -0.80
CA ALA A 325 -24.42 8.84 -1.28
C ALA A 325 -25.39 9.46 -2.32
N THR A 326 -25.50 10.78 -2.39
CA THR A 326 -26.54 11.49 -3.16
C THR A 326 -26.07 12.31 -4.35
N VAL A 327 -24.77 12.58 -4.50
CA VAL A 327 -24.18 13.45 -5.54
C VAL A 327 -24.82 13.26 -6.93
N PRO A 328 -25.64 14.21 -7.43
CA PRO A 328 -26.13 14.22 -8.81
C PRO A 328 -24.99 14.59 -9.77
N ALA A 329 -25.14 14.29 -11.05
CA ALA A 329 -24.31 14.93 -12.07
C ALA A 329 -24.86 16.34 -12.32
N SER A 330 -23.95 17.34 -12.34
CA SER A 330 -24.17 18.76 -12.69
C SER A 330 -25.35 19.52 -12.05
N THR A 331 -25.05 20.51 -11.20
CA THR A 331 -25.66 21.85 -11.27
C THR A 331 -24.70 22.86 -10.64
N GLU A 332 -24.45 24.00 -11.28
CA GLU A 332 -23.63 25.07 -10.70
C GLU A 332 -24.40 25.95 -9.70
N SER A 333 -23.66 26.59 -8.80
CA SER A 333 -23.98 27.84 -8.09
C SER A 333 -25.38 27.98 -7.43
N GLN A 334 -25.40 27.79 -6.11
CA GLN A 334 -25.83 28.90 -5.23
C GLN A 334 -25.27 28.81 -3.80
N ARG A 335 -25.18 29.97 -3.14
CA ARG A 335 -24.74 30.20 -1.75
C ARG A 335 -25.86 29.80 -0.77
N SER A 336 -25.68 29.52 0.53
CA SER A 336 -24.51 29.59 1.44
C SER A 336 -24.80 28.77 2.70
N VAL A 337 -23.77 28.23 3.36
CA VAL A 337 -23.82 27.89 4.80
C VAL A 337 -22.51 28.32 5.46
N GLN A 338 -22.58 29.16 6.50
CA GLN A 338 -21.46 29.39 7.39
C GLN A 338 -21.38 28.22 8.39
N VAL A 339 -20.20 27.63 8.54
CA VAL A 339 -19.88 26.61 9.54
C VAL A 339 -18.75 27.17 10.41
N PRO A 340 -18.76 27.00 11.75
CA PRO A 340 -17.64 27.38 12.59
C PRO A 340 -16.39 26.60 12.15
N ALA A 341 -15.33 27.31 11.77
CA ALA A 341 -14.22 26.71 11.04
C ALA A 341 -13.19 26.04 11.95
N GLN A 342 -13.08 24.72 11.86
CA GLN A 342 -11.77 24.06 11.88
C GLN A 342 -11.18 24.10 10.46
N PRO A 343 -9.85 24.28 10.29
CA PRO A 343 -9.24 24.21 8.97
C PRO A 343 -9.20 22.76 8.48
N LEU A 344 -10.05 22.42 7.50
CA LEU A 344 -9.91 21.18 6.74
C LEU A 344 -8.58 21.25 5.96
N VAL A 345 -7.63 20.38 6.33
CA VAL A 345 -6.30 20.30 5.69
C VAL A 345 -6.41 20.02 4.18
N GLY A 346 -7.51 19.39 3.75
CA GLY A 346 -7.95 19.41 2.37
C GLY A 346 -9.33 18.78 2.16
N ARG A 347 -9.83 18.86 0.93
CA ARG A 347 -10.76 17.83 0.43
C ARG A 347 -10.01 16.48 0.40
N ASN A 348 -10.72 15.35 0.34
CA ASN A 348 -10.07 14.08 -0.02
C ASN A 348 -9.91 14.05 -1.55
N THR A 349 -9.13 15.02 -2.06
CA THR A 349 -9.11 15.40 -3.47
C THR A 349 -8.29 14.43 -4.28
N PHE A 350 -8.91 13.89 -5.31
CA PHE A 350 -8.25 13.25 -6.44
C PHE A 350 -7.74 14.29 -7.48
N ALA A 351 -7.84 15.59 -7.19
CA ALA A 351 -7.63 16.68 -8.14
C ALA A 351 -6.20 17.28 -8.07
N VAL A 352 -5.46 17.04 -9.15
CA VAL A 352 -4.48 17.90 -9.83
C VAL A 352 -4.00 19.16 -9.08
N HIS A 353 -2.70 19.22 -8.80
CA HIS A 353 -1.93 20.46 -8.98
C HIS A 353 -1.29 20.45 -10.36
N GLY A 354 -1.36 21.57 -11.09
CA GLY A 354 -1.03 21.62 -12.52
C GLY A 354 -0.55 23.00 -12.98
N GLU A 355 0.56 23.45 -12.41
CA GLU A 355 1.40 24.56 -12.91
C GLU A 355 2.84 23.98 -12.95
N TRP A 356 3.72 24.31 -13.90
CA TRP A 356 3.96 25.64 -14.47
C TRP A 356 3.61 25.81 -15.95
N SER A 357 3.36 27.06 -16.32
CA SER A 357 3.42 27.56 -17.70
C SER A 357 4.77 28.22 -17.98
N ASN A 358 5.22 28.13 -19.24
CA ASN A 358 5.92 29.22 -19.92
C ASN A 358 5.84 28.99 -21.43
N GLU A 359 5.27 29.96 -22.14
CA GLU A 359 5.30 30.08 -23.61
C GLU A 359 6.65 30.75 -24.01
N THR A 360 7.13 30.86 -25.25
CA THR A 360 6.50 31.03 -26.57
C THR A 360 7.39 30.35 -27.67
N PRO A 361 7.49 30.74 -28.98
CA PRO A 361 7.14 29.79 -30.05
C PRO A 361 8.23 29.56 -31.12
N HIS A 362 7.99 28.63 -32.06
CA HIS A 362 8.10 28.89 -33.52
C HIS A 362 7.55 27.73 -34.38
N GLU A 363 7.63 27.87 -35.71
CA GLU A 363 6.80 27.21 -36.74
C GLU A 363 7.47 26.00 -37.43
N PRO A 364 6.74 25.21 -38.27
CA PRO A 364 7.07 23.81 -38.53
C PRO A 364 7.95 23.54 -39.77
N SER A 365 8.47 22.32 -39.85
CA SER A 365 8.96 21.68 -41.08
C SER A 365 8.18 20.40 -41.39
N ASN A 366 8.07 20.07 -42.67
CA ASN A 366 7.27 18.96 -43.21
C ASN A 366 8.17 17.75 -43.54
N GLU A 367 7.63 16.79 -44.30
CA GLU A 367 8.27 15.60 -44.87
C GLU A 367 8.48 14.44 -43.88
N GLN A 368 8.41 13.17 -44.27
CA GLN A 368 7.59 12.37 -45.21
C GLN A 368 8.30 10.98 -45.24
N SER A 369 7.53 9.90 -45.27
CA SER A 369 7.89 8.56 -45.78
C SER A 369 9.32 8.02 -45.59
N ASN A 370 9.42 6.83 -44.98
CA ASN A 370 9.64 5.64 -45.80
C ASN A 370 9.11 4.37 -45.13
N GLU A 371 8.39 3.57 -45.91
CA GLU A 371 8.24 2.13 -45.67
C GLU A 371 9.53 1.43 -46.11
N PHE A 372 9.87 0.28 -45.52
CA PHE A 372 10.25 -0.90 -46.29
C PHE A 372 10.24 -2.16 -45.42
N SER A 373 9.60 -3.22 -45.93
CA SER A 373 9.51 -4.54 -45.30
C SER A 373 10.75 -5.39 -45.57
N ASN A 374 10.93 -6.46 -44.78
CA ASN A 374 11.36 -7.75 -45.31
C ASN A 374 10.94 -8.91 -44.39
N GLU A 375 10.56 -10.04 -44.99
CA GLU A 375 10.14 -11.28 -44.34
C GLU A 375 11.21 -12.38 -44.53
N SER A 376 10.81 -13.67 -44.54
CA SER A 376 11.60 -14.93 -44.59
C SER A 376 12.37 -15.25 -43.29
N GLU A 377 12.13 -16.38 -42.59
CA GLU A 377 12.31 -17.82 -42.97
C GLU A 377 13.81 -18.19 -43.07
N ASP A 378 14.35 -19.27 -42.50
CA ASP A 378 13.87 -20.43 -41.69
C ASP A 378 15.11 -20.95 -40.84
N SER A 379 15.28 -22.09 -40.14
CA SER A 379 14.66 -23.43 -40.11
C SER A 379 14.94 -24.25 -38.82
N LEU A 380 14.13 -25.32 -38.64
CA LEU A 380 14.45 -26.64 -38.08
C LEU A 380 14.53 -26.91 -36.55
N GLU A 381 13.97 -28.08 -36.19
CA GLU A 381 13.98 -28.74 -34.88
C GLU A 381 15.27 -29.58 -34.67
N ASN A 382 15.60 -29.93 -33.42
CA ASN A 382 15.77 -31.33 -32.97
C ASN A 382 16.04 -31.43 -31.45
N ALA A 383 15.75 -32.59 -30.87
CA ALA A 383 15.97 -32.96 -29.45
C ALA A 383 16.28 -34.47 -29.36
N PRO A 384 16.29 -35.11 -28.18
CA PRO A 384 16.96 -34.79 -26.92
C PRO A 384 18.12 -35.78 -26.64
N TYR A 385 18.68 -35.80 -25.43
CA TYR A 385 19.45 -36.95 -24.91
C TYR A 385 19.08 -37.23 -23.44
N ASP A 386 19.31 -38.48 -23.00
CA ASP A 386 18.71 -39.08 -21.81
C ASP A 386 19.68 -40.06 -21.10
N SER A 387 19.23 -40.65 -19.99
CA SER A 387 19.70 -41.87 -19.31
C SER A 387 20.80 -41.79 -18.21
N PRO A 388 20.83 -42.76 -17.26
CA PRO A 388 21.22 -42.50 -15.86
C PRO A 388 22.23 -43.52 -15.26
N TYR A 389 22.43 -43.56 -13.94
CA TYR A 389 23.01 -44.72 -13.22
C TYR A 389 22.44 -44.98 -11.79
N LEU A 390 22.95 -46.04 -11.11
CA LEU A 390 22.19 -46.91 -10.19
C LEU A 390 22.36 -46.68 -8.66
N GLN A 391 21.51 -47.40 -7.92
CA GLN A 391 21.46 -47.59 -6.45
C GLN A 391 22.61 -48.44 -5.88
N VAL A 392 22.92 -48.30 -4.59
CA VAL A 392 23.30 -49.39 -3.65
C VAL A 392 22.76 -49.07 -2.24
N ASN A 393 22.39 -50.07 -1.43
CA ASN A 393 22.04 -49.96 0.00
C ASN A 393 23.17 -50.52 0.89
N GLY A 394 23.39 -50.02 2.11
CA GLY A 394 24.45 -50.56 3.00
C GLY A 394 24.35 -50.12 4.46
N VAL A 395 24.10 -51.09 5.33
CA VAL A 395 23.81 -51.03 6.79
C VAL A 395 25.10 -50.98 7.66
N GLU A 396 24.97 -50.46 8.89
CA GLU A 396 25.75 -50.73 10.13
C GLU A 396 27.08 -50.03 10.53
N GLU A 397 27.10 -49.75 11.85
CA GLU A 397 28.19 -49.60 12.85
C GLU A 397 29.17 -48.40 12.91
N ASP A 398 29.60 -48.15 14.16
CA ASP A 398 30.65 -47.24 14.67
C ASP A 398 32.06 -47.62 14.11
N TRP A 399 33.20 -46.95 14.35
CA TRP A 399 33.77 -46.39 15.58
C TRP A 399 34.84 -45.31 15.27
N TRP A 400 35.08 -44.40 16.21
CA TRP A 400 36.41 -44.00 16.77
C TRP A 400 36.39 -42.54 17.30
N THR A 401 36.72 -42.35 18.58
CA THR A 401 36.91 -41.04 19.24
C THR A 401 38.36 -40.53 19.14
N GLY A 402 38.61 -39.39 18.50
CA GLY A 402 39.96 -38.83 18.35
C GLY A 402 40.00 -37.32 18.22
N THR A 403 40.80 -36.66 19.05
CA THR A 403 41.06 -35.21 19.03
C THR A 403 42.32 -34.90 18.23
N ASP A 404 42.34 -33.75 17.54
CA ASP A 404 43.26 -32.63 17.79
C ASP A 404 43.23 -31.61 16.61
N TRP A 405 43.50 -30.34 16.93
CA TRP A 405 43.63 -29.15 16.05
C TRP A 405 42.34 -28.50 15.54
#